data_AF-A0A2V6X9E3-F1
#
_entry.id   AF-A0A2V6X9E3-F1
#
_cell.length_a   1.000
_cell.length_b   1.000
_cell.length_c   1.000
_cell.angle_alpha   90.00
_cell.angle_beta   90.00
_cell.angle_gamma   90.00
#
_symmetry.space_group_name_H-M   'P 1'
#
loop_
_entity.id
_entity.type
_entity.pdbx_description
1 polymer ?
#
loop_
_entity_poly.entity_id
_entity_poly.type
_entity_poly.pdbx_seq_one_letter_code
_entity_poly.pdbx_strand_id
1 'polypeptide(L)' 'MAKRLVDIDEAALAAARAELGTRTLKDTVNEALRRAAPVRDRRVAKALQTLARARLRDRSAAWR' A
#
# COMPACT_ATOMS: atom_id res chain seq x y z
N MET A 1 -18.12 0.20 3.66
CA MET A 1 -17.32 0.51 2.45
C MET A 1 -18.11 1.48 1.58
N ALA A 2 -17.46 2.51 1.03
CA ALA A 2 -18.06 3.41 0.06
C ALA A 2 -18.12 2.73 -1.31
N LYS A 3 -19.20 2.98 -2.07
CA LYS A 3 -19.35 2.50 -3.45
C LYS A 3 -18.91 3.60 -4.40
N ARG A 4 -18.17 3.24 -5.45
CA ARG A 4 -17.82 4.11 -6.56
C ARG A 4 -18.01 3.34 -7.86
N LEU A 5 -18.53 4.02 -8.88
CA LEU A 5 -18.56 3.51 -10.24
C LEU A 5 -17.21 3.84 -10.89
N VAL A 6 -16.55 2.85 -11.47
CA VAL A 6 -15.27 2.98 -12.16
C VAL A 6 -15.30 2.02 -13.34
N ASP A 7 -14.91 2.49 -14.52
CA ASP A 7 -14.73 1.62 -15.68
C ASP A 7 -13.46 0.80 -15.50
N ILE A 8 -13.57 -0.51 -15.72
CA ILE A 8 -12.47 -1.47 -15.54
C ILE A 8 -12.35 -2.29 -16.82
N ASP A 9 -11.12 -2.49 -17.28
CA ASP A 9 -10.84 -3.41 -18.38
C ASP A 9 -11.22 -4.86 -17.97
N GLU A 10 -12.17 -5.45 -18.69
CA GLU A 10 -12.74 -6.76 -18.34
C GLU A 10 -11.71 -7.89 -18.47
N ALA A 11 -10.79 -7.80 -19.44
CA ALA A 11 -9.74 -8.80 -19.62
C ALA A 11 -8.73 -8.76 -18.47
N ALA A 12 -8.32 -7.56 -18.04
CA ALA A 12 -7.48 -7.37 -16.87
C ALA A 12 -8.17 -7.84 -15.59
N LEU A 13 -9.48 -7.59 -15.44
CA LEU A 13 -10.26 -8.06 -14.29
C LEU A 13 -10.36 -9.59 -14.26
N ALA A 14 -10.56 -10.23 -15.40
CA ALA A 14 -10.57 -11.69 -15.54
C ALA A 14 -9.20 -12.29 -15.21
N ALA A 15 -8.12 -11.72 -15.74
CA ALA A 15 -6.75 -12.16 -15.45
C ALA A 15 -6.43 -12.01 -13.95
N ALA A 16 -6.77 -10.87 -13.35
CA ALA A 16 -6.60 -10.67 -11.91
C ALA A 16 -7.42 -11.67 -11.09
N ARG A 17 -8.64 -12.02 -11.51
CA ARG A 17 -9.46 -13.01 -10.82
C ARG A 17 -8.86 -14.42 -10.88
N ALA A 18 -8.32 -14.80 -12.04
CA ALA A 18 -7.64 -16.08 -12.21
C ALA A 18 -6.38 -16.16 -11.32
N GLU A 19 -5.57 -15.10 -11.32
CA GLU A 19 -4.36 -15.00 -10.50
C GLU A 19 -4.65 -14.98 -8.99
N LEU A 20 -5.69 -14.24 -8.58
CA LEU A 20 -6.02 -14.05 -7.16
C LEU A 20 -6.89 -15.18 -6.59
N GLY A 21 -7.46 -16.05 -7.44
CA GLY A 21 -8.34 -17.14 -7.00
C GLY A 21 -9.64 -16.66 -6.34
N THR A 22 -10.09 -15.44 -6.64
CA THR A 22 -11.20 -14.79 -5.95
C THR A 22 -12.57 -15.18 -6.54
N ARG A 23 -13.57 -15.28 -5.66
CA ARG A 23 -14.92 -15.71 -6.03
C ARG A 23 -15.80 -14.60 -6.58
N THR A 24 -15.56 -13.34 -6.20
CA THR A 24 -16.38 -12.20 -6.64
C THR A 24 -15.51 -11.08 -7.19
N LEU A 25 -16.05 -10.28 -8.12
CA LEU A 25 -15.34 -9.14 -8.70
C LEU A 25 -14.94 -8.12 -7.63
N LYS A 26 -15.81 -7.89 -6.65
CA LYS A 26 -15.53 -7.05 -5.48
C LYS A 26 -14.31 -7.56 -4.71
N ASP A 27 -14.21 -8.87 -4.49
CA ASP A 27 -13.08 -9.44 -3.76
C ASP A 27 -11.79 -9.33 -4.58
N THR A 28 -11.86 -9.57 -5.89
CA THR A 28 -10.73 -9.35 -6.82
C THR A 28 -10.22 -7.93 -6.73
N VAL A 29 -11.10 -6.94 -6.88
CA VAL A 29 -10.71 -5.52 -6.89
C VAL A 29 -10.16 -5.10 -5.53
N ASN A 30 -10.81 -5.48 -4.43
CA ASN A 30 -10.31 -5.12 -3.10
C ASN A 30 -8.95 -5.76 -2.80
N GLU A 31 -8.74 -7.01 -3.23
CA GLU A 31 -7.46 -7.69 -3.03
C GLU A 31 -6.36 -7.09 -3.90
N ALA A 32 -6.64 -6.82 -5.18
CA ALA A 32 -5.72 -6.12 -6.07
C ALA A 32 -5.32 -4.75 -5.50
N LEU A 33 -6.29 -3.98 -4.99
CA LEU A 33 -6.03 -2.69 -4.34
C LEU A 33 -5.20 -2.84 -3.06
N ARG A 34 -5.43 -3.88 -2.24
CA ARG A 34 -4.60 -4.15 -1.07
C ARG A 34 -3.16 -4.47 -1.43
N ARG A 35 -2.93 -5.22 -2.51
CA ARG A 35 -1.58 -5.57 -3.00
C ARG A 35 -0.86 -4.39 -3.65
N ALA A 36 -1.59 -3.58 -4.41
CA ALA A 36 -1.04 -2.45 -5.16
C ALA A 36 -0.86 -1.20 -4.30
N ALA A 37 -1.71 -0.99 -3.29
CA ALA A 37 -1.49 0.07 -2.33
C ALA A 37 -0.15 -0.19 -1.63
N PRO A 38 0.84 0.72 -1.73
CA PRO A 38 2.02 0.60 -0.91
C PRO A 38 1.53 0.59 0.52
N VAL A 39 1.75 -0.51 1.24
CA VAL A 39 1.45 -0.58 2.67
C VAL A 39 2.07 0.69 3.25
N ARG A 40 1.25 1.61 3.75
CA ARG A 40 1.73 2.85 4.36
C ARG A 40 2.88 2.53 5.31
N ASP A 41 2.74 1.40 6.00
CA ASP A 41 3.72 0.80 6.89
C ASP A 41 5.06 0.47 6.23
N ARG A 42 5.14 0.04 4.97
CA ARG A 42 6.45 -0.22 4.32
C ARG A 42 7.23 1.07 4.08
N ARG A 43 6.57 2.15 3.63
CA ARG A 43 7.22 3.46 3.46
C ARG A 43 7.60 4.06 4.82
N VAL A 44 6.68 3.98 5.80
CA VAL A 44 6.93 4.46 7.17
C VAL A 44 8.04 3.65 7.84
N ALA A 45 8.00 2.32 7.77
CA ALA A 45 9.03 1.45 8.33
C ALA A 45 10.40 1.71 7.68
N LYS A 46 10.46 1.92 6.36
CA LYS A 46 11.71 2.31 5.69
C LYS A 46 12.22 3.66 6.20
N ALA A 47 11.35 4.66 6.33
CA ALA A 47 11.72 5.97 6.87
C ALA A 47 12.20 5.88 8.33
N LEU A 48 11.52 5.09 9.17
CA LEU A 48 11.90 4.85 10.56
C LEU A 48 13.23 4.09 10.66
N GLN A 49 13.47 3.10 9.80
CA GLN A 49 14.77 2.42 9.72
C GLN A 49 15.89 3.37 9.30
N THR A 50 15.63 4.27 8.35
CA THR A 50 16.59 5.31 7.97
C THR A 50 16.90 6.22 9.17
N LEU A 51 15.89 6.65 9.93
CA LEU A 51 16.08 7.47 11.13
C LEU A 51 16.85 6.72 12.23
N ALA A 52 16.52 5.44 12.46
CA ALA A 52 17.20 4.62 13.46
C ALA A 52 18.71 4.42 13.14
N ARG A 53 19.08 4.44 11.86
CA ARG A 53 20.48 4.33 11.41
C ARG A 53 21.19 5.68 11.33
N ALA A 54 20.46 6.79 11.32
CA ALA A 54 21.03 8.11 11.23
C ALA A 54 21.70 8.49 12.57
N ARG A 55 22.99 8.87 12.51
CA ARG A 55 23.66 9.55 13.63
C ARG A 55 23.21 11.00 13.68
N LEU A 56 22.01 11.20 14.24
CA LEU A 56 21.48 12.53 14.51
C LEU A 56 22.22 13.13 15.71
N ARG A 57 22.61 14.40 15.61
CA ARG A 57 23.17 15.14 16.74
C ARG A 57 22.12 15.27 17.84
N ASP A 58 22.55 15.28 19.09
CA ASP A 58 21.65 15.48 20.21
C ASP A 58 20.93 16.82 20.04
N ARG A 59 19.59 16.76 20.08
CA ARG A 59 18.72 17.91 19.87
C ARG A 59 18.84 18.91 21.03
N SER A 60 19.31 18.48 22.20
CA SER A 60 19.60 19.36 23.34
C SER A 60 20.66 20.43 23.01
N ALA A 61 21.54 20.17 22.04
CA ALA A 61 22.56 21.11 21.59
C ALA A 61 22.05 22.13 20.55
N ALA A 62 20.84 21.95 20.01
CA ALA A 62 20.28 22.79 18.95
C ALA A 62 19.39 23.95 19.46
N TRP A 63 19.09 23.98 20.77
CA TRP A 63 18.20 24.98 21.40
C TRP A 63 18.94 25.90 22.38
N ARG A 64 20.28 25.92 22.33
CA ARG A 64 21.13 26.90 22.99
C ARG A 64 21.58 27.93 21.97
#